data_AF-A0A4P5W533-F1
#
_entry.id   AF-A0A4P5W533-F1
#
_cell.length_a   1.000
_cell.length_b   1.000
_cell.length_c   1.000
_cell.angle_alpha   90.00
_cell.angle_beta   90.00
_cell.angle_gamma   90.00
#
_symmetry.space_group_name_H-M   'P 1'
#
loop_
_entity.id
_entity.type
_entity.pdbx_description
1 polymer ?
#
loop_
_entity_poly.entity_id
_entity_poly.type
_entity_poly.pdbx_seq_one_letter_code
_entity_poly.pdbx_strand_id
1 'polypeptide(L)'
;MNENTISVTAIASFVETESDAKQNRYIFAYTITIANTGKRTAQLLKRHWVLTNSNGKIEEVDGDGVIGMHPRIIGGGSFCYTSSALLETDVGTMQGYYTFRDDKGETFNTEIPRFTLSIPRTIH
;
A
#
# COMPACT_ATOMS: atom_id res chain seq x y z
N MET A 1 13.33 -17.73 16.18
CA MET A 1 12.11 -17.39 15.42
C MET A 1 11.95 -15.88 15.45
N ASN A 2 11.71 -15.23 14.31
CA ASN A 2 11.46 -13.78 14.30
C ASN A 2 10.13 -13.49 15.01
N GLU A 3 10.20 -12.74 16.11
CA GLU A 3 9.02 -12.45 16.94
C GLU A 3 8.09 -11.39 16.29
N ASN A 4 8.68 -10.52 15.47
CA ASN A 4 8.01 -9.52 14.65
C ASN A 4 8.12 -9.92 13.18
N THR A 5 7.04 -10.48 12.62
CA THR A 5 6.96 -10.81 11.19
C THR A 5 5.65 -10.28 10.65
N ILE A 6 5.72 -9.26 9.80
CA ILE A 6 4.58 -8.69 9.09
C ILE A 6 4.76 -8.98 7.61
N SER A 7 3.70 -9.47 6.97
CA SER A 7 3.62 -9.66 5.52
C SER A 7 2.59 -8.70 4.95
N VAL A 8 2.90 -8.10 3.81
CA VAL A 8 2.03 -7.15 3.11
C VAL A 8 1.76 -7.67 1.72
N THR A 9 0.48 -7.76 1.35
CA THR A 9 0.05 -8.00 -0.03
C THR A 9 -0.75 -6.82 -0.54
N ALA A 10 -0.62 -6.55 -1.83
CA ALA A 10 -1.27 -5.43 -2.50
C ALA A 10 -1.88 -5.90 -3.81
N ILE A 11 -3.12 -5.50 -4.06
CA ILE A 11 -3.84 -5.76 -5.30
C ILE A 11 -4.42 -4.43 -5.76
N ALA A 12 -4.25 -4.08 -7.03
CA ALA A 12 -4.77 -2.85 -7.61
C ALA A 12 -5.72 -3.14 -8.77
N SER A 13 -6.68 -2.24 -8.98
CA SER A 13 -7.61 -2.26 -10.10
C SER A 13 -7.86 -0.84 -10.61
N PHE A 14 -8.07 -0.72 -11.92
CA PHE A 14 -8.44 0.54 -12.55
C PHE A 14 -9.91 0.89 -12.27
N VAL A 15 -10.19 2.15 -11.97
CA VAL A 15 -11.54 2.68 -11.70
C VAL A 15 -11.96 3.57 -12.87
N GLU A 16 -12.55 2.97 -13.89
CA GLU A 16 -12.93 3.67 -15.13
C GLU A 16 -13.90 4.83 -14.88
N THR A 17 -14.89 4.63 -14.00
CA THR A 17 -15.93 5.62 -13.69
C THR A 17 -15.42 6.89 -13.03
N GLU A 18 -14.25 6.86 -12.41
CA GLU A 18 -13.61 8.02 -11.74
C GLU A 18 -12.42 8.59 -12.53
N SER A 19 -12.10 7.96 -13.66
CA SER A 19 -10.99 8.32 -14.53
C SER A 19 -11.45 9.16 -15.72
N ASP A 20 -10.57 10.03 -16.19
CA ASP A 20 -10.74 10.78 -17.43
C ASP A 20 -9.44 10.71 -18.24
N ALA A 21 -9.41 9.78 -19.20
CA ALA A 21 -8.25 9.59 -20.07
C ALA A 21 -7.97 10.81 -20.96
N LYS A 22 -8.96 11.66 -21.26
CA LYS A 22 -8.74 12.89 -22.05
C LYS A 22 -7.99 13.95 -21.25
N GLN A 23 -8.06 13.88 -19.92
CA GLN A 23 -7.38 14.79 -19.00
C GLN A 23 -6.16 14.15 -18.33
N ASN A 24 -5.69 13.00 -18.83
CA ASN A 24 -4.61 12.23 -18.21
C ASN A 24 -4.85 11.96 -16.71
N ARG A 25 -6.09 11.64 -16.33
CA ARG A 25 -6.49 11.40 -14.94
C ARG A 25 -6.90 9.95 -14.78
N TYR A 26 -6.00 9.10 -14.27
CA TYR A 26 -6.23 7.67 -14.10
C TYR A 26 -6.32 7.33 -12.61
N ILE A 27 -7.50 6.88 -12.18
CA ILE A 27 -7.75 6.47 -10.79
C ILE A 27 -7.59 4.96 -10.67
N PHE A 28 -6.78 4.54 -9.71
CA PHE A 28 -6.59 3.14 -9.36
C PHE A 28 -6.99 2.92 -7.91
N ALA A 29 -7.92 2.00 -7.67
CA ALA A 29 -8.17 1.48 -6.34
C ALA A 29 -7.10 0.44 -6.02
N TYR A 30 -6.62 0.43 -4.78
CA TYR A 30 -5.72 -0.61 -4.29
C TYR A 30 -6.17 -1.10 -2.92
N THR A 31 -6.11 -2.40 -2.74
CA THR A 31 -6.43 -3.11 -1.50
C THR A 31 -5.15 -3.68 -0.93
N ILE A 32 -4.83 -3.28 0.30
CA ILE A 32 -3.69 -3.77 1.06
C ILE A 32 -4.18 -4.74 2.12
N THR A 33 -3.55 -5.91 2.21
CA THR A 33 -3.69 -6.80 3.37
C THR A 33 -2.37 -6.85 4.12
N ILE A 34 -2.43 -6.54 5.41
CA ILE A 34 -1.32 -6.59 6.34
C ILE A 34 -1.57 -7.77 7.28
N ALA A 35 -0.75 -8.81 7.18
CA ALA A 35 -0.85 -10.00 8.00
C ALA A 35 0.31 -10.05 9.01
N ASN A 36 -0.01 -10.18 10.30
CA ASN A 36 0.99 -10.43 11.33
C ASN A 36 1.21 -11.93 11.46
N THR A 37 2.23 -12.44 10.79
CA THR A 37 2.64 -13.85 10.85
C THR A 37 3.60 -14.13 12.02
N GLY A 38 3.97 -13.08 12.78
CA GLY A 38 4.70 -13.15 14.04
C GLY A 38 3.80 -13.48 15.23
N LYS A 39 4.40 -13.44 16.42
CA LYS A 39 3.71 -13.72 17.70
C LYS A 39 3.38 -12.47 18.49
N ARG A 40 4.19 -11.41 18.38
CA ARG A 40 3.95 -10.15 19.09
C ARG A 40 2.94 -9.29 18.34
N THR A 41 2.11 -8.56 19.09
CA THR A 41 1.24 -7.55 18.51
C THR A 41 2.07 -6.41 17.91
N ALA A 42 1.63 -5.88 16.78
CA ALA A 42 2.25 -4.74 16.13
C ALA A 42 1.21 -3.64 15.86
N GLN A 43 1.57 -2.41 16.16
CA GLN A 43 0.79 -1.21 15.93
C GLN A 43 1.36 -0.46 14.72
N LEU A 44 0.57 -0.29 13.65
CA LEU A 44 0.98 0.54 12.51
C LEU A 44 1.01 2.00 12.96
N LEU A 45 2.12 2.69 12.71
CA LEU A 45 2.33 4.09 13.05
C LEU A 45 2.22 5.00 11.83
N LYS A 46 2.97 4.69 10.78
CA LYS A 46 3.06 5.54 9.59
C LYS A 46 3.32 4.71 8.34
N ARG A 47 3.09 5.33 7.19
CA ARG A 47 3.35 4.80 5.86
C ARG A 47 4.26 5.74 5.10
N HIS A 48 5.11 5.15 4.28
CA HIS A 48 5.88 5.84 3.26
C HIS A 48 5.63 5.14 1.93
N TRP A 49 5.19 5.89 0.93
CA TRP A 49 4.91 5.40 -0.41
C TRP A 49 5.86 6.04 -1.41
N VAL A 50 6.28 5.25 -2.39
CA VAL A 50 6.99 5.68 -3.59
C VAL A 50 6.13 5.29 -4.78
N LEU A 51 5.64 6.28 -5.50
CA LEU A 51 4.91 6.11 -6.75
C LEU A 51 5.85 6.41 -7.91
N THR A 52 5.85 5.57 -8.93
CA THR A 52 6.60 5.81 -10.17
C THR A 52 5.67 5.64 -11.35
N ASN A 53 5.47 6.71 -12.12
CA ASN A 53 4.62 6.68 -13.31
C ASN A 53 5.40 6.15 -14.53
N SER A 54 4.73 5.90 -15.65
CA SER A 54 5.38 5.33 -16.86
C SER A 54 6.37 6.28 -17.54
N ASN A 55 6.32 7.57 -17.22
CA ASN A 55 7.29 8.58 -17.69
C ASN A 55 8.55 8.65 -16.80
N GLY A 56 8.63 7.83 -15.75
CA GLY A 56 9.76 7.82 -14.81
C GLY A 56 9.69 8.92 -13.75
N LYS A 57 8.59 9.67 -13.66
CA LYS A 57 8.35 10.63 -12.57
C LYS A 57 8.16 9.84 -11.27
N ILE A 58 8.89 10.22 -10.23
CA ILE A 58 8.81 9.63 -8.90
C ILE A 58 8.14 10.63 -7.95
N GLU A 59 7.18 10.15 -7.18
CA GLU A 59 6.51 10.90 -6.12
C GLU A 59 6.58 10.11 -4.81
N GLU A 60 6.98 10.78 -3.74
CA GLU A 60 7.04 10.20 -2.40
C GLU A 60 5.93 10.77 -1.52
N VAL A 61 5.23 9.90 -0.79
CA VAL A 61 4.11 10.27 0.07
C VAL A 61 4.29 9.63 1.43
N ASP A 62 4.60 10.45 2.42
CA ASP A 62 4.60 10.09 3.84
C ASP A 62 3.25 10.42 4.48
N GLY A 63 2.84 9.62 5.46
CA GLY A 63 1.66 9.94 6.26
C GLY A 63 1.50 9.07 7.49
N ASP A 64 0.78 9.60 8.48
CA ASP A 64 0.41 8.87 9.68
C ASP A 64 -0.70 7.85 9.41
N GLY A 65 -0.57 6.68 10.04
CA GLY A 65 -1.51 5.59 9.95
C GLY A 65 -1.79 5.11 8.51
N VAL A 66 -2.96 4.54 8.32
CA VAL A 66 -3.58 4.20 7.04
C VAL A 66 -5.05 4.56 7.14
N ILE A 67 -5.62 5.21 6.12
CA ILE A 67 -7.05 5.61 6.07
C ILE A 67 -7.57 6.34 7.34
N GLY A 68 -6.71 7.11 8.01
CA GLY A 68 -7.02 7.79 9.28
C GLY A 68 -6.99 6.89 10.52
N MET A 69 -6.59 5.64 10.37
CA MET A 69 -6.50 4.64 11.43
C MET A 69 -5.04 4.24 11.73
N HIS A 70 -4.81 3.86 12.97
CA HIS A 70 -3.59 3.20 13.41
C HIS A 70 -3.99 1.78 13.83
N PRO A 71 -4.00 0.78 12.92
CA PRO A 71 -4.41 -0.58 13.26
C PRO A 71 -3.42 -1.30 14.18
N ARG A 72 -3.95 -1.90 15.25
CA ARG A 72 -3.23 -2.83 16.15
C ARG A 72 -3.49 -4.27 15.72
N ILE A 73 -2.48 -4.97 15.24
CA ILE A 73 -2.60 -6.31 14.66
C ILE A 73 -1.93 -7.33 15.58
N ILE A 74 -2.74 -8.15 16.23
CA ILE A 74 -2.27 -9.24 17.11
C ILE A 74 -1.50 -10.30 16.31
N GLY A 75 -0.67 -11.10 16.98
CA GLY A 75 0.00 -12.24 16.35
C GLY A 75 -1.00 -13.21 15.73
N GLY A 76 -0.79 -13.60 14.47
CA GLY A 76 -1.73 -14.37 13.66
C GLY A 76 -2.90 -13.59 13.07
N GLY A 77 -3.06 -12.30 13.43
CA GLY A 77 -4.13 -11.44 12.93
C GLY A 77 -3.81 -10.80 11.58
N SER A 78 -4.82 -10.16 10.99
CA SER A 78 -4.67 -9.37 9.77
C SER A 78 -5.53 -8.12 9.77
N PHE A 79 -5.14 -7.13 8.97
CA PHE A 79 -5.89 -5.91 8.71
C PHE A 79 -5.93 -5.67 7.20
N CYS A 80 -7.11 -5.38 6.65
CA CYS A 80 -7.32 -5.13 5.23
C CYS A 80 -7.99 -3.78 5.05
N TYR A 81 -7.52 -3.01 4.06
CA TYR A 81 -8.13 -1.74 3.70
C TYR A 81 -7.98 -1.45 2.21
N THR A 82 -8.88 -0.62 1.69
CA THR A 82 -8.86 -0.14 0.30
C THR A 82 -8.70 1.37 0.30
N SER A 83 -7.91 1.88 -0.64
CA SER A 83 -7.74 3.30 -0.92
C SER A 83 -7.50 3.50 -2.42
N SER A 84 -7.29 4.74 -2.86
CA SER A 84 -7.13 5.07 -4.28
C SER A 84 -5.92 5.96 -4.51
N ALA A 85 -5.28 5.78 -5.66
CA ALA A 85 -4.20 6.62 -6.16
C ALA A 85 -4.58 7.22 -7.51
N LEU A 86 -4.16 8.47 -7.73
CA LEU A 86 -4.28 9.15 -9.01
C LEU A 86 -2.93 9.12 -9.72
N LEU A 87 -2.91 8.72 -10.99
CA LEU A 87 -1.76 8.84 -11.87
C LEU A 87 -2.09 9.69 -13.10
N GLU A 88 -1.04 10.34 -13.61
CA GLU A 88 -1.04 11.07 -14.89
C GLU A 88 -0.87 10.14 -16.10
N THR A 89 -0.65 8.84 -15.86
CA THR A 89 -0.37 7.83 -16.88
C THR A 89 -1.22 6.58 -16.67
N ASP A 90 -1.45 5.85 -17.76
CA ASP A 90 -2.24 4.61 -17.80
C ASP A 90 -1.56 3.41 -17.11
N VAL A 91 -0.26 3.53 -16.84
CA VAL A 91 0.56 2.56 -16.12
C VAL A 91 1.47 3.27 -15.12
N GLY A 92 1.67 2.66 -13.96
CA GLY A 92 2.67 3.05 -12.97
C GLY A 92 2.92 1.92 -11.97
N THR A 93 3.75 2.20 -10.97
CA THR A 93 4.02 1.28 -9.87
C THR A 93 3.97 2.01 -8.55
N MET A 94 3.58 1.28 -7.50
CA MET A 94 3.66 1.74 -6.11
C MET A 94 4.46 0.73 -5.30
N GLN A 95 5.26 1.23 -4.38
CA GLN A 95 6.01 0.45 -3.39
C GLN A 95 6.25 1.31 -2.15
N GLY A 96 6.81 0.76 -1.08
CA GLY A 96 7.12 1.57 0.09
C GLY A 96 7.38 0.74 1.33
N TYR A 97 7.07 1.32 2.49
CA TYR A 97 7.10 0.59 3.76
C TYR A 97 6.11 1.18 4.76
N TYR A 98 5.72 0.34 5.72
CA TYR A 98 5.08 0.78 6.95
C TYR A 98 6.09 0.78 8.09
N THR A 99 5.95 1.72 9.02
CA THR A 99 6.61 1.65 10.32
C THR A 99 5.61 1.16 11.35
N PHE A 100 5.99 0.10 12.06
CA PHE A 100 5.25 -0.47 13.18
C PHE A 100 5.97 -0.20 14.50
N ARG A 101 5.23 -0.32 15.60
CA ARG A 101 5.74 -0.45 16.96
C ARG A 101 5.15 -1.70 17.60
N ASP A 102 5.99 -2.53 18.22
CA ASP A 102 5.52 -3.70 18.96
C ASP A 102 5.14 -3.38 20.42
N ASP A 103 4.61 -4.37 21.13
CA ASP A 103 4.21 -4.23 22.54
C ASP A 103 5.39 -3.95 23.51
N LYS A 104 6.65 -4.10 23.07
CA LYS A 104 7.84 -3.69 23.84
C LYS A 104 8.24 -2.23 23.57
N GLY A 105 7.56 -1.57 22.64
CA GLY A 105 7.89 -0.23 22.18
C GLY A 105 8.96 -0.20 21.08
N GLU A 106 9.43 -1.35 20.60
CA GLU A 106 10.43 -1.43 19.54
C GLU A 106 9.79 -1.07 18.20
N THR A 107 10.38 -0.13 17.46
CA THR A 107 9.92 0.25 16.13
C THR A 107 10.65 -0.53 15.05
N PHE A 108 9.92 -0.97 14.03
CA PHE A 108 10.49 -1.67 12.89
C PHE A 108 9.74 -1.33 11.61
N ASN A 109 10.41 -1.47 10.46
CA ASN A 109 9.79 -1.26 9.16
C ASN A 109 9.40 -2.59 8.52
N THR A 110 8.35 -2.55 7.69
CA THR A 110 7.95 -3.66 6.83
C THR A 110 7.70 -3.15 5.44
N GLU A 111 8.37 -3.76 4.47
CA GLU A 111 8.25 -3.39 3.07
C GLU A 111 6.83 -3.65 2.54
N ILE A 112 6.39 -2.75 1.68
CA ILE A 112 5.24 -2.94 0.82
C ILE A 112 5.83 -3.35 -0.54
N PRO A 113 5.65 -4.61 -0.98
CA PRO A 113 6.18 -5.06 -2.25
C PRO A 113 5.68 -4.18 -3.39
N ARG A 114 6.52 -4.00 -4.41
CA ARG A 114 6.13 -3.27 -5.61
C ARG A 114 4.95 -3.95 -6.28
N PHE A 115 3.90 -3.18 -6.57
CA PHE A 115 2.77 -3.61 -7.37
C PHE A 115 2.48 -2.62 -8.50
N THR A 116 1.87 -3.13 -9.57
CA THR A 116 1.58 -2.37 -10.78
C THR A 116 0.18 -1.78 -10.72
N LEU A 117 0.08 -0.51 -11.09
CA LEU A 117 -1.16 0.17 -11.42
C LEU A 117 -1.26 0.16 -12.94
N SER A 118 -2.27 -0.50 -13.51
CA SER A 118 -2.43 -0.55 -14.97
C SER A 118 -3.88 -0.71 -15.37
N ILE A 119 -4.27 -0.06 -16.47
CA ILE A 119 -5.53 -0.36 -17.14
C ILE A 119 -5.51 -1.83 -17.61
N PRO A 120 -6.59 -2.61 -17.41
CA PRO A 120 -6.70 -3.95 -17.95
C PRO A 120 -6.46 -3.94 -19.46
N ARG A 121 -5.44 -4.65 -19.92
CA ARG A 121 -5.26 -4.89 -21.35
C ARG A 121 -6.28 -5.95 -21.79
N THR A 122 -7.40 -5.52 -22.35
CA THR A 122 -8.28 -6.43 -23.09
C THR A 122 -7.53 -6.85 -24.36
N ILE A 123 -7.00 -8.08 -24.37
CA ILE A 123 -6.54 -8.71 -25.60
C ILE A 123 -7.80 -9.00 -26.42
N HIS A 124 -7.96 -8.28 -27.53
CA HIS A 124 -8.93 -8.61 -28.58
C HIS A 124 -8.31 -9.60 -29.55
#